data_AF-A0A919TKI8-F1
#
_entry.id   AF-A0A919TKI8-F1
#
_cell.length_a   1.000
_cell.length_b   1.000
_cell.length_c   1.000
_cell.angle_alpha   90.00
_cell.angle_beta   90.00
_cell.angle_gamma   90.00
#
_symmetry.space_group_name_H-M   'P 1'
#
loop_
_entity.id
_entity.type
_entity.pdbx_description
1 polymer ?
#
loop_
_entity_poly.entity_id
_entity_poly.type
_entity_poly.pdbx_seq_one_letter_code
_entity_poly.pdbx_strand_id
1 'polypeptide(L)'
;MTQDWRGAWTAALDELEMDVAAVEAMLADERRHAETPPADIWKPPTELGALPLELKPRADEILTRQLAAAQEIARRLTANRQQAAATARIETGEAVKRPVYLDCAM
;
A
#
# COMPACT_ATOMS: atom_id res chain seq x y z
N MET A 1 36.67 -10.15 2.28
CA MET A 1 35.81 -9.56 3.35
C MET A 1 34.88 -8.48 2.81
N THR A 2 35.30 -7.54 1.97
CA THR A 2 34.40 -6.53 1.33
C THR A 2 33.38 -7.13 0.33
N GLN A 3 33.73 -8.23 -0.32
CA GLN A 3 32.83 -8.91 -1.27
C GLN A 3 31.66 -9.61 -0.57
N ASP A 4 31.86 -10.04 0.68
CA ASP A 4 30.84 -10.67 1.52
C ASP A 4 29.80 -9.64 1.99
N TRP A 5 30.28 -8.48 2.46
CA TRP A 5 29.44 -7.33 2.80
C TRP A 5 28.61 -6.79 1.63
N ARG A 6 29.22 -6.60 0.44
CA ARG A 6 28.48 -6.17 -0.76
C ARG A 6 27.46 -7.23 -1.19
N GLY A 7 27.84 -8.50 -1.14
CA GLY A 7 26.94 -9.62 -1.45
C GLY A 7 25.72 -9.63 -0.54
N ALA A 8 25.94 -9.45 0.76
CA ALA A 8 24.87 -9.39 1.75
C ALA A 8 23.90 -8.21 1.52
N TRP A 9 24.42 -7.02 1.19
CA TRP A 9 23.56 -5.88 0.80
C TRP A 9 22.80 -6.12 -0.51
N THR A 10 23.43 -6.80 -1.47
CA THR A 10 22.78 -7.12 -2.75
C THR A 10 21.62 -8.08 -2.51
N ALA A 11 21.83 -9.15 -1.74
CA ALA A 11 20.79 -10.10 -1.38
C ALA A 11 19.63 -9.44 -0.61
N ALA A 12 19.95 -8.57 0.35
CA ALA A 12 18.92 -7.85 1.10
C ALA A 12 18.07 -6.91 0.21
N LEU A 13 18.69 -6.27 -0.80
CA LEU A 13 17.96 -5.45 -1.77
C LEU A 13 17.17 -6.31 -2.76
N ASP A 14 17.65 -7.49 -3.13
CA ASP A 14 16.94 -8.45 -3.99
C ASP A 14 15.65 -8.92 -3.30
N GLU A 15 15.74 -9.33 -2.03
CA GLU A 15 14.57 -9.73 -1.22
C GLU A 15 13.54 -8.59 -1.13
N LEU A 16 14.01 -7.36 -0.82
CA LEU A 16 13.13 -6.20 -0.73
C LEU A 16 12.43 -5.87 -2.06
N GLU A 17 13.15 -6.01 -3.17
CA GLU A 17 12.60 -5.79 -4.51
C GLU A 17 11.55 -6.84 -4.89
N MET A 18 11.76 -8.10 -4.50
CA MET A 18 10.78 -9.18 -4.68
C MET A 18 9.49 -8.90 -3.90
N ASP A 19 9.60 -8.46 -2.64
CA ASP A 19 8.45 -8.09 -1.82
C ASP A 19 7.66 -6.93 -2.44
N VAL A 20 8.35 -5.90 -2.92
CA VAL A 20 7.71 -4.76 -3.58
C VAL A 20 7.00 -5.19 -4.86
N ALA A 21 7.63 -6.02 -5.69
CA ALA A 21 7.02 -6.54 -6.90
C ALA A 21 5.76 -7.38 -6.61
N ALA A 22 5.77 -8.16 -5.52
CA ALA A 22 4.60 -8.92 -5.08
C ALA A 22 3.44 -7.98 -4.69
N VAL A 23 3.72 -6.93 -3.91
CA VAL A 23 2.71 -5.92 -3.53
C VAL A 23 2.16 -5.19 -4.75
N GLU A 24 3.02 -4.77 -5.67
CA GLU A 24 2.61 -4.12 -6.93
C GLU A 24 1.71 -5.04 -7.77
N ALA A 25 2.05 -6.33 -7.88
CA ALA A 25 1.25 -7.31 -8.60
C ALA A 25 -0.12 -7.55 -7.94
N MET A 26 -0.18 -7.53 -6.60
CA MET A 26 -1.45 -7.60 -5.86
C MET A 26 -2.31 -6.35 -6.07
N LEU A 27 -1.70 -5.16 -6.13
CA LEU A 27 -2.40 -3.92 -6.43
C LEU A 27 -2.89 -3.89 -7.88
N ALA A 28 -2.12 -4.40 -8.83
CA ALA A 28 -2.54 -4.47 -10.23
C ALA A 28 -3.73 -5.43 -10.43
N ASP A 29 -3.83 -6.49 -9.64
CA ASP A 29 -4.89 -7.49 -9.76
C ASP A 29 -6.07 -7.23 -8.81
N GLU A 30 -6.90 -6.25 -9.17
CA GLU A 30 -8.11 -5.86 -8.42
C GLU A 30 -9.13 -7.00 -8.20
N ARG A 31 -9.05 -8.08 -8.99
CA ARG A 31 -10.05 -9.14 -9.03
C ARG A 31 -9.72 -10.30 -8.08
N ARG A 32 -8.45 -10.45 -7.70
CA ARG A 32 -8.03 -11.53 -6.80
C ARG A 32 -8.41 -11.18 -5.36
N HIS A 33 -9.53 -11.74 -4.90
CA HIS A 33 -9.72 -12.10 -3.50
C HIS A 33 -8.80 -13.29 -3.15
N ALA A 34 -7.51 -13.18 -3.44
CA ALA A 34 -6.55 -14.16 -2.95
C ALA A 34 -6.46 -13.98 -1.44
N GLU A 35 -6.53 -15.08 -0.69
CA GLU A 35 -6.07 -15.09 0.69
C GLU A 35 -4.62 -14.60 0.68
N THR A 36 -4.40 -13.35 1.08
CA THR A 36 -3.07 -12.80 1.23
C THR A 36 -2.40 -13.58 2.37
N PRO A 37 -1.32 -14.34 2.09
CA PRO A 37 -0.55 -14.96 3.15
C PRO A 37 -0.12 -13.86 4.13
N PRO A 38 -0.06 -14.14 5.44
CA PRO A 38 0.44 -13.16 6.40
C PRO A 38 1.84 -12.71 5.95
N ALA A 39 1.96 -11.42 5.64
CA ALA A 39 3.24 -10.85 5.24
C ALA A 39 4.16 -10.83 6.47
N ASP A 40 5.38 -11.33 6.31
CA ASP A 40 6.40 -11.17 7.34
C ASP A 40 6.69 -9.67 7.52
N ILE A 41 6.79 -9.24 8.78
CA ILE A 41 7.09 -7.85 9.09
C ILE A 41 8.53 -7.59 8.66
N TRP A 42 8.70 -6.73 7.66
CA TRP A 42 10.02 -6.30 7.18
C TRP A 42 10.86 -5.75 8.34
N LYS A 43 12.08 -6.25 8.48
CA LYS A 43 13.06 -5.79 9.48
C LYS A 43 14.27 -5.22 8.74
N PRO A 44 14.67 -3.98 9.04
CA PRO A 44 15.85 -3.41 8.40
C PRO A 44 17.09 -4.22 8.80
N PRO A 45 17.99 -4.53 7.86
CA PRO A 45 19.18 -5.31 8.14
C PRO A 45 20.24 -4.41 8.82
N THR A 46 20.21 -4.33 10.15
CA THR A 46 21.08 -3.47 10.96
C THR A 46 22.53 -3.96 11.03
N GLU A 47 22.75 -5.26 10.84
CA GLU A 47 24.06 -5.91 11.00
C GLU A 47 24.94 -5.82 9.74
N LEU A 48 24.42 -5.27 8.63
CA LEU A 48 25.12 -5.21 7.35
C LEU A 48 26.09 -4.03 7.24
N GLY A 49 26.27 -3.22 8.28
CA GLY A 49 27.12 -2.01 8.21
C GLY A 49 26.55 -0.94 7.26
N ALA A 50 27.40 -0.03 6.77
CA ALA A 50 26.94 1.04 5.87
C ALA A 50 26.46 0.47 4.51
N LEU A 51 25.61 1.21 3.79
CA LEU A 51 25.22 0.85 2.42
C LEU A 51 26.36 1.23 1.43
N PRO A 52 26.81 0.32 0.55
CA PRO A 52 27.75 0.66 -0.52
C PRO A 52 27.18 1.74 -1.46
N LEU A 53 27.98 2.78 -1.77
CA LEU A 53 27.54 3.93 -2.57
C LEU A 53 27.04 3.52 -3.98
N GLU A 54 27.61 2.47 -4.55
CA GLU A 54 27.21 1.89 -5.85
C GLU A 54 25.76 1.36 -5.83
N LEU A 55 25.29 0.88 -4.69
CA LEU A 55 23.93 0.34 -4.51
C LEU A 55 22.91 1.42 -4.13
N LYS A 56 23.36 2.64 -3.82
CA LYS A 56 22.48 3.75 -3.44
C LYS A 56 21.38 4.04 -4.47
N PRO A 57 21.66 4.16 -5.78
CA PRO A 57 20.62 4.45 -6.76
C PRO A 57 19.53 3.37 -6.79
N ARG A 58 19.94 2.11 -6.66
CA ARG A 58 19.02 0.96 -6.60
C ARG A 58 18.13 1.01 -5.35
N ALA A 59 18.73 1.30 -4.19
CA ALA A 59 17.97 1.44 -2.95
C ALA A 59 16.97 2.60 -3.01
N ASP A 60 17.35 3.74 -3.60
CA ASP A 60 16.47 4.90 -3.78
C ASP A 60 15.29 4.59 -4.73
N GLU A 61 15.52 3.77 -5.78
CA GLU A 61 14.46 3.30 -6.69
C GLU A 61 13.46 2.38 -5.97
N ILE A 62 13.95 1.41 -5.19
CA ILE A 62 13.11 0.51 -4.40
C ILE A 62 12.26 1.32 -3.41
N LEU A 63 12.86 2.29 -2.71
CA LEU A 63 12.15 3.16 -1.76
C LEU A 63 11.05 3.97 -2.47
N THR A 64 11.33 4.50 -3.66
CA THR A 64 10.36 5.25 -4.45
C THR A 64 9.14 4.40 -4.78
N ARG A 65 9.35 3.15 -5.19
CA ARG A 65 8.29 2.18 -5.49
C ARG A 65 7.49 1.80 -4.24
N GLN A 66 8.16 1.60 -3.11
CA GLN A 66 7.50 1.34 -1.82
C GLN A 66 6.55 2.47 -1.42
N LEU A 67 6.99 3.72 -1.53
CA LEU A 67 6.16 4.88 -1.20
C LEU A 67 4.96 5.00 -2.14
N ALA A 68 5.14 4.73 -3.44
CA ALA A 68 4.05 4.72 -4.41
C ALA A 68 3.01 3.63 -4.09
N ALA A 69 3.45 2.41 -3.77
CA ALA A 69 2.58 1.31 -3.36
C ALA A 69 1.83 1.63 -2.06
N ALA A 70 2.52 2.16 -1.04
CA ALA A 70 1.89 2.58 0.22
C ALA A 70 0.82 3.65 0.00
N GLN A 71 1.10 4.63 -0.87
CA GLN A 71 0.14 5.67 -1.23
C GLN A 71 -1.09 5.10 -1.95
N GLU A 72 -0.91 4.13 -2.85
CA GLU A 72 -2.02 3.44 -3.52
C GLU A 72 -2.87 2.64 -2.54
N ILE A 73 -2.25 1.90 -1.62
CA ILE A 73 -2.95 1.16 -0.56
C ILE A 73 -3.82 2.12 0.28
N ALA A 74 -3.25 3.24 0.73
CA ALA A 74 -3.98 4.23 1.52
C ALA A 74 -5.17 4.84 0.75
N ARG A 75 -4.99 5.12 -0.56
CA ARG A 75 -6.06 5.61 -1.44
C ARG A 75 -7.20 4.60 -1.55
N ARG A 76 -6.89 3.34 -1.83
CA ARG A 76 -7.89 2.27 -1.95
C ARG A 76 -8.62 1.99 -0.65
N LEU A 77 -7.91 1.99 0.49
CA LEU A 77 -8.53 1.82 1.80
C LEU A 77 -9.54 2.93 2.10
N THR A 78 -9.21 4.17 1.74
CA THR A 78 -10.11 5.32 1.93
C THR A 78 -11.35 5.21 1.04
N ALA A 79 -11.18 4.87 -0.24
CA ALA A 79 -12.28 4.67 -1.17
C ALA A 79 -13.21 3.52 -0.72
N ASN A 80 -12.64 2.40 -0.27
CA ASN A 80 -13.41 1.26 0.23
C ASN A 80 -14.26 1.64 1.46
N ARG A 81 -13.71 2.40 2.42
CA ARG A 81 -14.46 2.91 3.58
C ARG A 81 -15.61 3.83 3.19
N GLN A 82 -15.41 4.69 2.20
CA GLN A 82 -16.49 5.57 1.69
C GLN A 82 -17.60 4.77 1.02
N GLN A 83 -17.24 3.75 0.22
CA GLN A 83 -18.21 2.84 -0.39
C GLN A 83 -19.00 2.06 0.66
N ALA A 84 -18.33 1.49 1.67
CA ALA A 84 -18.99 0.78 2.77
C ALA A 84 -19.97 1.70 3.53
N ALA A 85 -19.59 2.96 3.79
CA ALA A 85 -20.47 3.93 4.43
C ALA A 85 -21.69 4.32 3.57
N ALA A 86 -21.52 4.40 2.25
CA ALA A 86 -22.63 4.66 1.33
C ALA A 86 -23.59 3.45 1.25
N THR A 87 -23.06 2.24 1.12
CA THR A 87 -23.85 1.00 1.11
C THR A 87 -24.63 0.84 2.43
N ALA A 88 -23.98 1.07 3.58
CA ALA A 88 -24.64 0.98 4.88
C ALA A 88 -25.83 1.95 5.02
N ARG A 89 -25.74 3.16 4.42
CA ARG A 89 -26.86 4.13 4.40
C ARG A 89 -28.04 3.66 3.55
N ILE A 90 -27.75 3.01 2.42
CA ILE A 90 -28.77 2.43 1.54
C ILE A 90 -29.43 1.24 2.24
N GLU A 91 -28.65 0.33 2.83
CA GLU A 91 -29.14 -0.87 3.52
C GLU A 91 -29.94 -0.57 4.80
N THR A 92 -29.51 0.43 5.59
CA THR A 92 -30.24 0.86 6.80
C THR A 92 -31.55 1.56 6.45
N GLY A 93 -31.78 1.88 5.18
CA GLY A 93 -32.98 2.58 4.73
C GLY A 93 -33.15 3.92 5.46
N GLU A 94 -32.05 4.67 5.67
CA GLU A 94 -32.12 6.01 6.25
C GLU A 94 -33.04 6.84 5.34
N ALA A 95 -34.30 6.94 5.77
CA ALA A 95 -35.39 7.42 4.94
C ALA A 95 -34.99 8.78 4.37
N VAL A 96 -34.91 8.86 3.05
CA VAL A 96 -34.76 10.12 2.31
C VAL A 96 -35.61 11.15 3.02
N LYS A 97 -34.98 12.12 3.71
CA LYS A 97 -35.70 13.19 4.40
C LYS A 97 -36.63 13.80 3.36
N ARG A 98 -37.94 13.57 3.52
CA ARG A 98 -38.95 14.06 2.57
C ARG A 98 -38.70 15.55 2.37
N PRO A 99 -38.46 16.03 1.14
CA PRO A 99 -38.28 17.46 0.91
C PRO A 99 -39.56 18.17 1.34
N VAL A 100 -39.46 19.05 2.34
CA VAL A 100 -40.56 19.89 2.80
C VAL A 100 -40.45 21.22 2.07
N TYR A 101 -41.42 21.51 1.20
CA TYR A 101 -41.54 22.83 0.58
C TYR A 101 -42.24 23.77 1.56
N LEU A 102 -41.55 24.84 1.93
CA LEU A 102 -42.12 25.97 2.68
C LEU A 102 -42.57 27.03 1.66
N ASP A 103 -43.87 27.22 1.54
CA ASP A 103 -44.45 28.34 0.80
C ASP A 103 -44.43 29.57 1.71
N CYS A 104 -43.55 30.52 1.41
CA CYS A 104 -43.48 31.80 2.09
C CYS A 104 -44.22 32.84 1.24
N ALA A 105 -45.55 32.82 1.29
CA ALA A 105 -46.37 33.92 0.78
C ALA A 105 -46.50 35.00 1.88
N MET A 106 -46.13 36.25 1.55
CA MET A 106 -46.41 37.46 2.33
C MET A 106 -47.35 38.36 1.55
#